data_AF-A0A2G5L3J9-F1
#
_entry.id   AF-A0A2G5L3J9-F1
#
_cell.length_a   1.000
_cell.length_b   1.000
_cell.length_c   1.000
_cell.angle_alpha   90.00
_cell.angle_beta   90.00
_cell.angle_gamma   90.00
#
_symmetry.space_group_name_H-M   'P 1'
#
loop_
_entity.id
_entity.type
_entity.pdbx_description
1 polymer ?
#
loop_
_entity_poly.entity_id
_entity_poly.type
_entity_poly.pdbx_seq_one_letter_code
_entity_poly.pdbx_strand_id
1 'polypeptide(L)'
;MSVEHQGQVEKILKELGHKIDQLIVDAKGAKDDIRDDVEVKIAALKEKKEKLETEYSEFKHKNEGKWEEIKNHLSSAADEIKQAAEAAFKKKG
;
A
#
# COMPACT_ATOMS: atom_id res chain seq x y z
N MET A 1 13.83 -20.64 -3.71
CA MET A 1 12.98 -19.61 -4.33
C MET A 1 12.07 -18.90 -3.32
N SER A 2 11.52 -19.55 -2.29
CA SER A 2 10.57 -18.91 -1.34
C SER A 2 11.12 -17.74 -0.51
N VAL A 3 12.39 -17.78 -0.09
CA VAL A 3 13.01 -16.72 0.73
C VAL A 3 13.17 -15.40 -0.05
N GLU A 4 13.45 -15.49 -1.35
CA GLU A 4 13.63 -14.32 -2.21
C GLU A 4 12.29 -13.59 -2.43
N HIS A 5 11.21 -14.35 -2.60
CA HIS A 5 9.87 -13.78 -2.72
C HIS A 5 9.37 -13.19 -1.39
N GLN A 6 9.67 -13.84 -0.27
CA GLN A 6 9.38 -13.28 1.06
C GLN A 6 10.05 -11.91 1.26
N GLY A 7 11.34 -11.79 0.94
CA GLY A 7 12.06 -10.52 1.03
C GLY A 7 11.50 -9.44 0.09
N GLN A 8 11.02 -9.83 -1.10
CA GLN A 8 10.33 -8.92 -2.01
C GLN A 8 8.99 -8.43 -1.44
N VAL A 9 8.21 -9.31 -0.84
CA VAL A 9 6.93 -8.92 -0.22
C VAL A 9 7.15 -7.97 0.96
N GLU A 10 8.12 -8.27 1.84
CA GLU A 10 8.49 -7.37 2.94
C GLU A 10 8.91 -5.99 2.43
N LYS A 11 9.65 -5.95 1.32
CA LYS A 11 10.04 -4.69 0.68
C LYS A 11 8.83 -3.92 0.16
N ILE A 12 7.89 -4.59 -0.52
CA ILE A 12 6.67 -3.95 -1.03
C ILE A 12 5.78 -3.45 0.11
N LEU A 13 5.60 -4.22 1.19
CA LEU A 13 4.88 -3.79 2.40
C LEU A 13 5.48 -2.53 3.01
N LYS A 14 6.82 -2.48 3.08
CA LYS A 14 7.54 -1.33 3.62
C LYS A 14 7.42 -0.11 2.72
N GLU A 15 7.53 -0.29 1.40
CA GLU A 15 7.32 0.78 0.42
C GLU A 15 5.87 1.30 0.42
N LEU A 16 4.88 0.41 0.55
CA LEU A 16 3.48 0.76 0.74
C LEU A 16 3.28 1.62 1.98
N GLY A 17 3.85 1.20 3.12
CA GLY A 17 3.82 1.98 4.36
C GLY A 17 4.41 3.37 4.17
N HIS A 18 5.60 3.45 3.59
CA HIS A 18 6.27 4.73 3.34
C HIS A 18 5.47 5.63 2.40
N LYS A 19 4.85 5.08 1.35
CA LYS A 19 3.96 5.85 0.47
C LYS A 19 2.71 6.34 1.20
N ILE A 20 2.09 5.52 2.04
CA ILE A 20 0.93 5.93 2.83
C ILE A 20 1.30 7.06 3.80
N ASP A 21 2.44 6.95 4.49
CA ASP A 21 2.95 8.03 5.34
C ASP A 21 3.23 9.31 4.54
N GLN A 22 3.84 9.18 3.36
CA GLN A 22 4.07 10.32 2.46
C GLN A 22 2.74 10.98 2.07
N LEU A 23 1.72 10.19 1.73
CA LEU A 23 0.39 10.70 1.39
C LEU A 23 -0.28 11.40 2.57
N ILE A 24 -0.11 10.90 3.80
CA ILE A 24 -0.60 11.57 5.02
C ILE A 24 0.06 12.93 5.19
N VAL A 25 1.37 13.01 4.98
CA VAL A 25 2.11 14.28 5.09
C VAL A 25 1.67 15.26 4.00
N ASP A 26 1.55 14.81 2.75
CA ASP A 26 1.07 15.63 1.65
C ASP A 26 -0.39 16.09 1.85
N ALA A 27 -1.26 15.21 2.34
CA ALA A 27 -2.66 15.54 2.67
C ALA A 27 -2.76 16.62 3.75
N LYS A 28 -1.90 16.57 4.77
CA LYS A 28 -1.81 17.59 5.82
C LYS A 28 -1.36 18.96 5.29
N GLY A 29 -0.59 18.99 4.20
CA GLY A 29 -0.19 20.21 3.50
C GLY A 29 -1.19 20.71 2.45
N ALA A 30 -2.19 19.91 2.11
CA ALA A 30 -3.20 20.23 1.10
C ALA A 30 -4.35 21.08 1.67
N LYS A 31 -5.14 21.70 0.77
CA LYS A 31 -6.38 22.42 1.13
C LYS A 31 -7.44 21.44 1.66
N ASP A 32 -8.27 21.85 2.62
CA ASP A 32 -9.33 21.04 3.27
C ASP A 32 -10.12 20.13 2.31
N ASP A 33 -10.54 20.64 1.16
CA ASP A 33 -11.34 19.91 0.17
C ASP A 33 -10.59 18.70 -0.46
N ILE A 34 -9.25 18.82 -0.60
CA ILE A 34 -8.39 17.72 -1.08
C ILE A 34 -8.02 16.81 0.08
N ARG A 35 -7.87 17.38 1.27
CA ARG A 35 -7.51 16.64 2.47
C ARG A 35 -8.53 15.55 2.77
N ASP A 36 -9.84 15.84 2.73
CA ASP A 36 -10.88 14.86 3.02
C ASP A 36 -10.85 13.65 2.05
N ASP A 37 -10.75 13.93 0.75
CA ASP A 37 -10.70 12.90 -0.31
C ASP A 37 -9.43 12.04 -0.19
N VAL A 38 -8.30 12.65 0.19
CA VAL A 38 -7.03 11.97 0.40
C VAL A 38 -7.03 11.20 1.73
N GLU A 39 -7.66 11.72 2.80
CA GLU A 39 -7.79 11.03 4.09
C GLU A 39 -8.63 9.74 3.97
N VAL A 40 -9.75 9.79 3.25
CA VAL A 40 -10.57 8.60 2.95
C VAL A 40 -9.76 7.57 2.19
N LYS A 41 -8.98 8.01 1.20
CA LYS A 41 -8.08 7.11 0.46
C LYS A 41 -7.03 6.53 1.39
N ILE A 42 -6.28 7.33 2.15
CA ILE A 42 -5.28 6.90 3.13
C ILE A 42 -5.85 5.85 4.08
N ALA A 43 -7.08 6.03 4.58
CA ALA A 43 -7.72 5.07 5.47
C ALA A 43 -7.92 3.70 4.77
N ALA A 44 -8.45 3.70 3.55
CA ALA A 44 -8.58 2.48 2.74
C ALA A 44 -7.22 1.82 2.45
N LEU A 45 -6.18 2.63 2.26
CA LEU A 45 -4.82 2.15 2.02
C LEU A 45 -4.19 1.52 3.26
N LYS A 46 -4.40 2.12 4.44
CA LYS A 46 -3.98 1.54 5.72
C LYS A 46 -4.67 0.21 5.96
N GLU A 47 -5.97 0.14 5.74
CA GLU A 47 -6.73 -1.11 5.90
C GLU A 47 -6.21 -2.20 4.95
N LYS A 48 -6.01 -1.87 3.67
CA LYS A 48 -5.39 -2.79 2.69
C LYS A 48 -4.00 -3.24 3.15
N LYS A 49 -3.15 -2.33 3.63
CA LYS A 49 -1.80 -2.66 4.14
C LYS A 49 -1.88 -3.60 5.33
N GLU A 50 -2.72 -3.32 6.32
CA GLU A 50 -2.86 -4.16 7.51
C GLU A 50 -3.36 -5.56 7.17
N LYS A 51 -4.29 -5.65 6.22
CA LYS A 51 -4.77 -6.93 5.68
C LYS A 51 -3.64 -7.71 5.00
N LEU A 52 -2.83 -7.03 4.20
CA LEU A 52 -1.66 -7.62 3.53
C LEU A 52 -0.55 -8.04 4.51
N GLU A 53 -0.32 -7.29 5.59
CA GLU A 53 0.61 -7.69 6.67
C GLU A 53 0.10 -8.92 7.41
N THR A 54 -1.21 -8.99 7.66
CA THR A 54 -1.86 -10.14 8.28
C THR A 54 -1.76 -11.36 7.37
N GLU A 55 -2.09 -11.24 6.09
CA GLU A 55 -1.93 -12.31 5.10
C GLU A 55 -0.45 -12.73 4.99
N TYR A 56 0.49 -11.78 4.88
CA TYR A 56 1.91 -12.08 4.88
C TYR A 56 2.33 -12.90 6.11
N SER A 57 1.89 -12.52 7.31
CA SER A 57 2.22 -13.21 8.57
C SER A 57 1.62 -14.61 8.61
N GLU A 58 0.36 -14.77 8.21
CA GLU A 58 -0.29 -16.08 8.13
C GLU A 58 0.35 -16.99 7.07
N PHE A 59 0.72 -16.44 5.90
CA PHE A 59 1.37 -17.19 4.83
C PHE A 59 2.79 -17.61 5.19
N LYS A 60 3.55 -16.74 5.88
CA LYS A 60 4.86 -17.08 6.43
C LYS A 60 4.80 -18.31 7.33
N HIS A 61 3.67 -18.48 8.03
CA HIS A 61 3.47 -19.56 8.98
C HIS A 61 2.79 -20.81 8.37
N LYS A 62 2.03 -20.68 7.28
CA LYS A 62 1.18 -21.78 6.74
C LYS A 62 1.50 -22.22 5.31
N ASN A 63 2.12 -21.39 4.47
CA ASN A 63 2.20 -21.65 3.01
C ASN A 63 3.51 -21.13 2.39
N GLU A 64 4.56 -21.96 2.38
CA GLU A 64 5.86 -21.63 1.77
C GLU A 64 5.83 -21.49 0.22
N GLY A 65 4.70 -21.76 -0.45
CA GLY A 65 4.61 -21.86 -1.91
C GLY A 65 3.85 -20.75 -2.64
N LYS A 66 3.12 -19.86 -1.94
CA LYS A 66 2.19 -18.90 -2.57
C LYS A 66 2.66 -17.43 -2.53
N TRP A 67 3.95 -17.22 -2.30
CA TRP A 67 4.54 -15.89 -2.22
C TRP A 67 4.37 -15.05 -3.49
N GLU A 68 4.24 -15.71 -4.65
CA GLU A 68 4.00 -15.04 -5.94
C GLU A 68 2.61 -14.39 -6.02
N GLU A 69 1.56 -15.07 -5.55
CA GLU A 69 0.19 -14.51 -5.52
C GLU A 69 0.11 -13.30 -4.60
N ILE A 70 0.70 -13.41 -3.40
CA ILE A 70 0.80 -12.32 -2.43
C ILE A 70 1.54 -11.13 -3.06
N LYS A 71 2.71 -11.35 -3.67
CA LYS A 71 3.47 -10.31 -4.35
C LYS A 71 2.62 -9.60 -5.41
N ASN A 72 1.89 -10.34 -6.25
CA ASN A 72 1.04 -9.76 -7.28
C ASN A 72 -0.10 -8.93 -6.68
N HIS A 73 -0.77 -9.42 -5.64
CA HIS A 73 -1.80 -8.67 -4.90
C HIS A 73 -1.25 -7.38 -4.30
N LEU A 74 -0.09 -7.43 -3.66
CA LEU A 74 0.58 -6.28 -3.08
C LEU A 74 1.00 -5.25 -4.13
N SER A 75 1.64 -5.69 -5.21
CA SER A 75 2.05 -4.82 -6.30
C SER A 75 0.84 -4.14 -6.94
N SER A 76 -0.27 -4.87 -7.14
CA SER A 76 -1.49 -4.31 -7.70
C SER A 76 -2.12 -3.29 -6.76
N ALA A 77 -2.23 -3.60 -5.46
CA ALA A 77 -2.70 -2.65 -4.46
C ALA A 77 -1.83 -1.39 -4.42
N ALA A 78 -0.50 -1.53 -4.44
CA ALA A 78 0.46 -0.43 -4.47
C ALA A 78 0.33 0.48 -5.70
N ASP A 79 -0.02 -0.10 -6.85
CA ASP A 79 -0.29 0.65 -8.06
C ASP A 79 -1.62 1.42 -7.96
N GLU A 80 -2.68 0.78 -7.44
CA GLU A 80 -3.96 1.47 -7.17
C GLU A 80 -3.77 2.66 -6.21
N ILE A 81 -2.98 2.48 -5.15
CA ILE A 81 -2.61 3.58 -4.23
C ILE A 81 -2.00 4.73 -5.00
N LYS A 82 -0.99 4.41 -5.82
CA LYS A 82 -0.21 5.39 -6.56
C LYS A 82 -1.11 6.15 -7.53
N GLN A 83 -1.97 5.45 -8.26
CA GLN A 83 -2.92 6.06 -9.18
C GLN A 83 -3.96 6.93 -8.45
N ALA A 84 -4.50 6.47 -7.31
CA ALA A 84 -5.47 7.24 -6.53
C ALA A 84 -4.86 8.51 -5.94
N ALA A 85 -3.62 8.43 -5.47
CA ALA A 85 -2.81 9.56 -5.04
C ALA A 85 -2.55 10.52 -6.20
N GLU A 86 -1.97 10.03 -7.30
CA GLU A 86 -1.69 10.83 -8.50
C GLU A 86 -2.97 11.51 -9.00
N ALA A 87 -4.12 10.84 -9.01
CA ALA A 87 -5.39 11.45 -9.40
C ALA A 87 -5.85 12.56 -8.43
N ALA A 88 -5.63 12.41 -7.13
CA ALA A 88 -5.95 13.42 -6.13
C ALA A 88 -5.04 14.66 -6.25
N PHE A 89 -3.74 14.47 -6.51
CA PHE A 89 -2.78 15.57 -6.65
C PHE A 89 -2.77 16.21 -8.04
N LYS A 90 -3.01 15.44 -9.11
CA LYS A 90 -2.99 15.92 -10.51
C LYS A 90 -4.21 16.79 -10.87
N LYS A 91 -5.29 16.76 -10.08
CA LYS A 91 -6.49 17.56 -10.35
C LYS A 91 -6.29 19.09 -10.17
N LYS A 92 -5.10 19.57 -9.77
CA LYS A 92 -4.77 21.00 -9.69
C LYS A 92 -3.35 21.35 -10.18
N GLY A 93 -2.96 20.82 -11.35
CA GLY A 93 -1.89 21.38 -12.17
C GLY A 93 -2.45 22.29 -13.25
#